data_AF-A0A920KF09-F1
#
_entry.id   AF-A0A920KF09-F1
#
_cell.length_a   1.000
_cell.length_b   1.000
_cell.length_c   1.000
_cell.angle_alpha   90.00
_cell.angle_beta   90.00
_cell.angle_gamma   90.00
#
_symmetry.space_group_name_H-M   'P 1'
#
loop_
_entity.id
_entity.type
_entity.pdbx_description
1 polymer ?
#
loop_
_entity_poly.entity_id
_entity_poly.type
_entity_poly.pdbx_seq_one_letter_code
_entity_poly.pdbx_strand_id
1 'polypeptide(L)'
;MGNAEFLRNLGIEVIHDLKGVGEGFQDHYAIRVANRVKGLQTLNERGRGISLIWEILKWFATGKGLLAFSPASVGAFIRSTPELSRPDLQGFPSSRSKSYSEARVLLEN
;
A
#
# COMPACT_ATOMS: atom_id res chain seq x y z
N MET A 1 13.45 -28.70 5.51
CA MET A 1 13.27 -28.97 4.06
C MET A 1 13.72 -27.74 3.30
N GLY A 2 14.32 -27.90 2.12
CA GLY A 2 14.77 -26.79 1.26
C GLY A 2 15.97 -27.17 0.41
N ASN A 3 16.68 -26.20 -0.18
CA ASN A 3 17.87 -26.48 -0.98
C ASN A 3 18.94 -27.18 -0.11
N ALA A 4 19.21 -28.46 -0.37
CA ALA A 4 20.06 -29.27 0.50
C ALA A 4 21.51 -28.79 0.57
N GLU A 5 22.06 -28.29 -0.53
CA GLU A 5 23.44 -27.79 -0.59
C GLU A 5 23.60 -26.54 0.27
N PHE A 6 22.70 -25.56 0.09
CA PHE A 6 22.69 -24.35 0.89
C PHE A 6 22.49 -24.63 2.39
N LEU A 7 21.52 -25.49 2.73
CA LEU A 7 21.21 -25.81 4.13
C LEU A 7 22.34 -26.59 4.82
N ARG A 8 22.99 -27.55 4.14
CA ARG A 8 24.12 -28.30 4.71
C ARG A 8 25.32 -27.39 4.96
N ASN A 9 25.59 -26.42 4.08
CA ASN A 9 26.65 -25.43 4.29
C ASN A 9 26.42 -24.55 5.53
N LEU A 10 25.17 -24.44 5.99
CA LEU A 10 24.80 -23.73 7.22
C LEU A 10 24.74 -24.64 8.46
N GLY A 11 25.13 -25.92 8.34
CA GLY A 11 25.04 -26.89 9.42
C GLY A 11 23.61 -27.32 9.77
N ILE A 12 22.65 -27.09 8.87
CA ILE A 12 21.24 -27.43 9.08
C ILE A 12 20.97 -28.83 8.54
N GLU A 13 20.37 -29.69 9.37
CA GLU A 13 19.95 -31.03 8.95
C GLU A 13 18.84 -30.95 7.89
N VAL A 14 19.04 -31.63 6.76
CA VAL A 14 18.10 -31.63 5.64
C VAL A 14 17.21 -32.87 5.70
N ILE A 15 15.96 -32.67 6.15
CA ILE A 15 14.94 -33.72 6.18
C ILE A 15 14.41 -34.05 4.76
N HIS A 16 14.31 -33.05 3.88
CA HIS A 16 13.84 -33.21 2.50
C HIS A 16 14.45 -32.14 1.58
N ASP A 17 15.02 -32.55 0.45
CA ASP A 17 15.65 -31.66 -0.53
C ASP A 17 14.61 -31.10 -1.51
N LEU A 18 14.33 -29.81 -1.40
CA LEU A 18 13.40 -29.07 -2.24
C LEU A 18 14.04 -27.74 -2.65
N LYS A 19 14.68 -27.73 -3.82
CA LYS A 19 15.39 -26.56 -4.34
C LYS A 19 14.53 -25.31 -4.50
N GLY A 20 13.22 -25.45 -4.70
CA GLY A 20 12.29 -24.32 -4.87
C GLY A 20 11.85 -23.64 -3.57
N VAL A 21 12.17 -24.18 -2.39
CA VAL A 21 11.78 -23.57 -1.11
C VAL A 21 12.54 -22.24 -0.93
N GLY A 22 11.80 -21.15 -0.84
CA GLY A 22 12.36 -19.79 -0.71
C GLY A 22 12.67 -19.13 -2.05
N GLU A 23 12.59 -19.86 -3.16
CA GLU A 23 12.79 -19.33 -4.50
C GLU A 23 11.51 -18.75 -5.09
N GLY A 24 11.64 -17.91 -6.12
CA GLY A 24 10.50 -17.39 -6.87
C GLY A 24 9.63 -16.40 -6.09
N PHE A 25 10.21 -15.68 -5.12
CA PHE A 25 9.52 -14.60 -4.42
C PHE A 25 8.99 -13.56 -5.43
N GLN A 26 7.68 -13.34 -5.38
CA GLN A 26 6.99 -12.35 -6.20
C GLN A 26 6.27 -11.39 -5.27
N ASP A 27 6.41 -10.10 -5.54
CA ASP A 27 5.71 -9.05 -4.82
C ASP A 27 5.25 -7.98 -5.82
N HIS A 28 4.30 -7.15 -5.41
CA HIS A 28 3.82 -6.04 -6.18
C HIS A 28 4.64 -4.79 -5.87
N TYR A 29 5.36 -4.27 -6.86
CA TYR A 29 6.04 -2.98 -6.72
C TYR A 29 5.03 -1.83 -6.69
N ALA A 30 5.00 -1.07 -5.60
CA ALA A 30 4.01 -0.01 -5.38
C ALA A 30 4.63 1.40 -5.47
N ILE A 31 4.09 2.23 -6.38
CA ILE A 31 4.43 3.65 -6.49
C ILE A 31 3.33 4.49 -5.87
N ARG A 32 3.70 5.57 -5.16
CA ARG A 32 2.75 6.52 -4.57
C ARG A 32 2.74 7.82 -5.37
N VAL A 33 1.57 8.17 -5.89
CA VAL A 33 1.30 9.48 -6.50
C VAL A 33 0.42 10.27 -5.53
N ALA A 34 0.85 11.48 -5.15
CA ALA A 34 0.13 12.33 -4.21
C ALA A 34 -0.04 13.73 -4.79
N ASN A 35 -1.26 14.27 -4.71
CA ASN A 35 -1.61 15.60 -5.20
C ASN A 35 -2.18 16.47 -4.07
N ARG A 36 -2.00 17.79 -4.17
CA ARG A 36 -2.63 18.75 -3.26
C ARG A 36 -4.05 19.06 -3.74
N VAL A 37 -4.97 19.21 -2.78
CA VAL A 37 -6.35 19.61 -3.05
C VAL A 37 -6.63 20.96 -2.39
N LYS A 38 -7.50 21.78 -2.99
CA LYS A 38 -7.98 23.06 -2.43
C LYS A 38 -9.50 22.99 -2.26
N GLY A 39 -10.02 23.67 -1.24
CA GLY A 39 -11.47 23.80 -1.01
C GLY A 39 -12.16 22.59 -0.38
N LEU A 40 -11.41 21.56 0.06
CA LEU A 40 -11.94 20.37 0.72
C LEU A 40 -11.09 19.99 1.92
N GLN A 41 -11.73 19.58 3.02
CA GLN A 41 -11.04 19.02 4.18
C GLN A 41 -10.58 17.59 3.88
N THR A 42 -9.31 17.32 4.12
CA THR A 42 -8.65 16.05 3.82
C THR A 42 -8.71 15.08 5.00
N LEU A 43 -8.55 13.78 4.74
CA LEU A 43 -8.48 12.77 5.80
C LEU A 43 -7.30 13.01 6.75
N ASN A 44 -6.21 13.61 6.24
CA ASN A 44 -5.03 13.89 7.04
C ASN A 44 -5.24 15.06 8.01
N GLU A 45 -6.06 16.04 7.65
CA GLU A 45 -6.47 17.13 8.56
C GLU A 45 -7.44 16.62 9.63
N ARG A 46 -8.37 15.73 9.25
CA ARG A 46 -9.28 15.08 10.22
C ARG A 46 -8.53 14.15 11.18
N GLY A 47 -7.42 13.57 10.75
CA GLY A 47 -6.61 12.64 11.54
C GLY A 47 -5.61 13.27 12.50
N ARG A 48 -5.69 14.59 12.78
CA ARG A 48 -4.74 15.30 13.66
C ARG A 48 -5.43 16.27 14.61
N GLY A 49 -4.77 16.57 15.74
CA GLY A 49 -5.21 17.58 16.69
C GLY A 49 -6.63 17.35 17.24
N ILE A 50 -7.37 18.44 17.43
CA ILE A 50 -8.74 18.42 17.97
C ILE A 50 -9.70 17.65 17.05
N SER A 51 -9.51 17.73 15.73
CA SER A 51 -10.33 17.00 14.76
C SER A 51 -10.27 15.48 14.98
N LEU A 52 -9.09 14.94 15.33
CA LEU A 52 -8.95 13.51 15.64
C LEU A 52 -9.73 13.13 16.91
N ILE A 53 -9.71 13.97 17.94
CA ILE A 53 -10.46 13.72 19.18
C ILE A 53 -11.95 13.59 18.85
N TRP A 54 -12.49 14.46 17.99
CA TRP A 54 -13.88 14.37 17.54
C TRP A 54 -14.17 13.09 16.76
N GLU A 55 -13.27 12.67 15.87
CA GLU A 55 -13.42 11.40 15.14
C GLU A 55 -13.40 10.19 16.09
N ILE A 56 -12.59 10.22 17.14
CA ILE A 56 -12.54 9.17 18.18
C ILE A 56 -13.87 9.11 18.93
N LEU A 57 -14.38 10.24 19.43
CA LEU A 57 -15.65 10.29 20.13
C LEU A 57 -16.81 9.84 19.24
N LYS A 58 -16.82 10.27 17.97
CA LYS A 58 -17.81 9.85 16.98
C LYS A 58 -17.76 8.35 16.75
N TRP A 59 -16.57 7.77 16.61
CA TRP A 59 -16.41 6.33 16.43
C TRP A 59 -16.87 5.56 17.67
N PHE A 60 -16.52 6.02 18.87
CA PHE A 60 -16.97 5.38 20.11
C PHE A 60 -18.50 5.39 20.23
N ALA A 61 -19.15 6.50 19.90
CA ALA A 61 -20.59 6.64 20.03
C ALA A 61 -21.39 5.94 18.91
N THR A 62 -20.84 5.81 17.71
CA THR A 62 -21.61 5.40 16.52
C THR A 62 -21.02 4.24 15.73
N GLY A 63 -19.79 3.83 16.02
CA GLY A 63 -19.00 2.91 15.18
C GLY A 63 -18.61 3.48 13.82
N LYS A 64 -18.93 4.75 13.52
CA LYS A 64 -18.69 5.42 12.23
C LYS A 64 -17.64 6.51 12.36
N GLY A 65 -17.08 6.94 11.22
CA GLY A 65 -16.11 8.03 11.17
C GLY A 65 -14.76 7.58 10.61
N LEU A 66 -13.75 8.42 10.76
CA LEU A 66 -12.41 8.22 10.20
C LEU A 66 -11.77 6.89 10.64
N LEU A 67 -12.01 6.47 11.88
CA LEU A 67 -11.47 5.22 12.43
C LEU A 67 -12.10 3.95 11.83
N ALA A 68 -13.29 4.06 11.25
CA ALA A 68 -13.96 2.99 10.52
C ALA A 68 -13.76 3.09 9.00
N PHE A 69 -12.96 4.04 8.51
CA PHE A 69 -12.78 4.29 7.09
C PHE A 69 -11.74 3.35 6.46
N SER A 70 -12.13 2.64 5.40
CA SER A 70 -11.19 1.84 4.59
C SER A 70 -10.37 2.74 3.67
N PRO A 71 -9.02 2.71 3.76
CA PRO A 71 -8.17 3.53 2.90
C PRO A 71 -8.23 3.14 1.42
N ALA A 72 -8.66 1.92 1.09
CA ALA A 72 -8.79 1.41 -0.27
C ALA A 72 -10.27 1.32 -0.68
N SER A 73 -10.99 2.44 -0.57
CA SER A 73 -12.42 2.49 -0.92
C SER A 73 -12.69 2.39 -2.43
N VAL A 74 -11.68 2.70 -3.25
CA VAL A 74 -11.73 2.61 -4.71
C VAL A 74 -10.51 1.84 -5.20
N GLY A 75 -10.73 0.97 -6.18
CA GLY A 75 -9.67 0.23 -6.87
C GLY A 75 -9.87 0.29 -8.39
N ALA A 76 -8.76 0.32 -9.13
CA ALA A 76 -8.74 0.26 -10.58
C ALA A 76 -7.70 -0.77 -11.04
N PHE A 77 -8.04 -1.53 -12.07
CA PHE A 77 -7.13 -2.45 -12.75
C PHE A 77 -6.97 -1.95 -14.19
N ILE A 78 -5.73 -1.70 -14.59
CA ILE A 78 -5.39 -1.01 -15.83
C ILE A 78 -4.39 -1.87 -16.60
N ARG A 79 -4.54 -1.89 -17.92
CA ARG A 79 -3.49 -2.39 -18.81
C ARG A 79 -2.56 -1.24 -19.17
N SER A 80 -1.26 -1.41 -18.95
CA SER A 80 -0.25 -0.42 -19.35
C SER A 80 -0.19 -0.23 -20.86
N THR A 81 -0.50 -1.28 -21.65
CA THR A 81 -0.60 -1.21 -23.11
C THR A 81 -1.83 -1.97 -23.64
N PRO A 82 -2.33 -1.63 -24.85
CA PRO A 82 -3.50 -2.30 -25.45
C PRO A 82 -3.30 -3.79 -25.75
N GLU A 83 -2.06 -4.25 -25.95
CA GLU A 83 -1.72 -5.61 -26.39
C GLU A 83 -1.81 -6.65 -25.27
N LEU A 84 -1.84 -6.20 -24.01
CA LEU A 84 -1.93 -7.10 -22.86
C LEU A 84 -3.29 -7.78 -22.78
N SER A 85 -3.32 -9.09 -22.55
CA SER A 85 -4.56 -9.86 -22.36
C SER A 85 -5.19 -9.67 -20.98
N ARG A 86 -4.43 -9.18 -20.00
CA ARG A 86 -4.86 -8.94 -18.62
C ARG A 86 -4.26 -7.65 -18.06
N PRO A 87 -4.92 -6.98 -17.10
CA PRO A 87 -4.33 -5.88 -16.36
C PRO A 87 -3.02 -6.28 -15.67
N ASP A 88 -2.03 -5.40 -15.77
CA ASP A 88 -0.72 -5.48 -15.13
C ASP A 88 -0.51 -4.37 -14.08
N LEU A 89 -1.37 -3.36 -14.08
CA LEU A 89 -1.34 -2.26 -13.10
C LEU A 89 -2.58 -2.30 -12.19
N GLN A 90 -2.35 -2.04 -10.90
CA GLN A 90 -3.40 -1.88 -9.90
C GLN A 90 -3.25 -0.53 -9.20
N GLY A 91 -4.31 0.27 -9.22
CA GLY A 91 -4.38 1.56 -8.56
C GLY A 91 -5.38 1.55 -7.41
N PHE A 92 -5.01 2.17 -6.29
CA PHE A 92 -5.90 2.40 -5.14
C PHE A 92 -6.00 3.89 -4.85
N PRO A 93 -6.88 4.63 -5.56
CA PRO A 93 -7.12 6.03 -5.26
C PRO A 93 -7.65 6.18 -3.83
N SER A 94 -6.99 7.00 -3.04
CA SER A 94 -7.42 7.29 -1.67
C SER A 94 -7.40 8.79 -1.42
N SER A 95 -8.38 9.31 -0.68
CA SER A 95 -8.48 10.74 -0.31
C SER A 95 -7.46 11.16 0.76
N ARG A 96 -6.29 10.53 0.81
CA ARG A 96 -5.18 10.88 1.71
C ARG A 96 -4.18 11.79 0.99
N SER A 97 -4.05 13.04 1.44
CA SER A 97 -3.04 13.98 0.93
C SER A 97 -1.88 14.13 1.93
N LYS A 98 -0.73 13.51 1.68
CA LYS A 98 0.46 13.77 2.51
C LYS A 98 1.16 15.07 2.07
N SER A 99 1.44 15.94 3.03
CA SER A 99 2.50 16.95 2.89
C SER A 99 3.83 16.21 2.97
N TYR A 100 4.57 16.13 1.86
CA TYR A 100 5.99 15.83 1.89
C TYR A 100 6.74 17.16 1.81
N SER A 101 7.71 17.35 2.71
CA SER A 101 8.71 18.43 2.60
C SER A 101 9.69 18.20 1.45
N GLU A 102 9.66 17.04 0.78
CA GLU A 102 10.66 16.66 -0.25
C GLU A 102 10.07 15.92 -1.46
N ALA A 103 8.80 16.13 -1.80
CA ALA A 103 8.29 15.68 -3.10
C ALA A 103 8.62 16.75 -4.15
N ARG A 104 9.82 16.64 -4.74
CA ARG A 104 10.19 17.38 -5.96
C ARG A 104 9.09 17.18 -6.99
N VAL A 105 8.54 18.30 -7.46
CA VAL A 105 7.63 18.37 -8.61
C VAL A 105 8.37 17.75 -9.80
N LEU A 106 7.89 16.61 -10.30
CA LEU A 106 8.42 15.96 -11.51
C LEU A 106 7.49 16.15 -12.72
N LEU A 107 6.71 17.23 -12.75
CA LEU A 107 5.83 17.57 -13.87
C LEU A 107 5.88 19.08 -14.18
N GLU A 108 7.09 19.62 -14.26
CA GLU A 108 7.36 20.84 -15.03
C GLU A 108 8.19 20.42 -16.25
N ASN A 109 7.49 20.19 -17.36
CA ASN A 109 7.86 20.49 -18.75
C ASN A 109 6.63 20.22 -19.62
#